data_AF-A0A9N9YIG4-F1
#
_entry.id   AF-A0A9N9YIG4-F1
#
_cell.length_a   1.000
_cell.length_b   1.000
_cell.length_c   1.000
_cell.angle_alpha   90.00
_cell.angle_beta   90.00
_cell.angle_gamma   90.00
#
_symmetry.space_group_name_H-M   'P 1'
#
loop_
_entity.id
_entity.type
_entity.pdbx_description
1 polymer ?
#
loop_
_entity_poly.entity_id
_entity_poly.type
_entity_poly.pdbx_seq_one_letter_code
_entity_poly.pdbx_strand_id
1 'polypeptide(L)'
;MAAKELTVVILNHTNEELQVQPESPQLELGELLDPSKPSPPKNILAGESVIWSFRSAHIGGGIQGQVAYQMVGFEENASVTFHWSVHLVGTNKFTHTSSVDGFTTRVLGGSGQQPVAVFVLEQNK
;
A
#
# COMPACT_ATOMS: atom_id res chain seq x y z
N MET A 1 -1.32 -12.60 24.02
CA MET A 1 -1.62 -12.56 22.57
C MET A 1 -1.75 -11.09 22.22
N ALA A 2 -0.96 -10.57 21.26
CA ALA A 2 -0.89 -9.13 20.96
C ALA A 2 -1.70 -8.80 19.70
N ALA A 3 -2.06 -7.54 19.54
CA ALA A 3 -2.57 -7.03 18.26
C ALA A 3 -1.47 -7.15 17.19
N LYS A 4 -1.86 -7.46 15.95
CA LYS A 4 -0.97 -7.38 14.80
C LYS A 4 -0.80 -5.92 14.43
N GLU A 5 0.38 -5.58 13.94
CA GLU A 5 0.63 -4.29 13.30
C GLU A 5 1.22 -4.52 11.92
N LEU A 6 1.08 -3.54 11.04
CA LEU A 6 1.63 -3.57 9.70
C LEU A 6 2.09 -2.17 9.35
N THR A 7 3.30 -2.05 8.83
CA THR A 7 3.74 -0.81 8.17
C THR A 7 3.77 -1.02 6.66
N VAL A 8 3.05 -0.20 5.93
CA VAL A 8 3.08 -0.15 4.46
C VAL A 8 3.90 1.06 4.05
N VAL A 9 4.85 0.83 3.14
CA VAL A 9 5.67 1.87 2.52
C VAL A 9 5.46 1.79 1.02
N ILE A 10 5.14 2.91 0.38
CA ILE A 10 5.11 3.02 -1.08
C ILE A 10 6.18 4.02 -1.50
N LEU A 11 7.08 3.58 -2.38
CA LEU A 11 8.13 4.38 -2.99
C LEU A 11 7.75 4.62 -4.45
N ASN A 12 7.57 5.89 -4.83
CA ASN A 12 7.35 6.27 -6.21
C ASN A 12 8.70 6.50 -6.91
N HIS A 13 9.29 5.46 -7.50
CA HIS A 13 10.51 5.57 -8.31
C HIS A 13 10.21 5.82 -9.80
N THR A 14 9.04 6.37 -10.11
CA THR A 14 8.68 6.83 -11.46
C THR A 14 8.88 8.35 -11.58
N ASN A 15 8.73 8.86 -12.79
CA ASN A 15 8.70 10.30 -13.06
C ASN A 15 7.28 10.87 -12.99
N GLU A 16 6.26 10.05 -12.70
CA GLU A 16 4.85 10.45 -12.70
C GLU A 16 4.37 10.75 -11.29
N GLU A 17 3.41 11.66 -11.16
CA GLU A 17 2.71 11.88 -9.90
C GLU A 17 1.62 10.81 -9.70
N LEU A 18 1.53 10.27 -8.48
CA LEU A 18 0.49 9.31 -8.11
C LEU A 18 -0.60 10.04 -7.34
N GLN A 19 -1.82 10.06 -7.88
CA GLN A 19 -3.00 10.61 -7.21
C GLN A 19 -3.90 9.49 -6.72
N VAL A 20 -4.32 9.53 -5.46
CA VAL A 20 -5.21 8.51 -4.90
C VAL A 20 -6.56 8.52 -5.64
N GLN A 21 -7.06 7.34 -5.98
CA GLN A 21 -8.37 7.22 -6.61
C GLN A 21 -9.51 7.52 -5.60
N PRO A 22 -10.66 8.05 -6.05
CA PRO A 22 -11.76 8.43 -5.15
C PRO A 22 -12.28 7.32 -4.23
N GLU A 23 -12.26 6.07 -4.69
CA GLU A 23 -12.72 4.89 -3.94
C GLU A 23 -11.62 4.28 -3.03
N SER A 24 -10.44 4.93 -2.95
CA SER A 24 -9.27 4.46 -2.20
C SER A 24 -8.88 5.43 -1.08
N PRO A 25 -8.30 4.93 0.02
CA PRO A 25 -7.96 3.54 0.29
C PRO A 25 -9.15 2.76 0.82
N GLN A 26 -9.09 1.44 0.72
CA GLN A 26 -10.08 0.53 1.31
C GLN A 26 -9.37 -0.33 2.36
N LEU A 27 -9.89 -0.34 3.57
CA LEU A 27 -9.37 -1.16 4.65
C LEU A 27 -10.48 -2.11 5.09
N GLU A 28 -10.43 -3.37 4.63
CA GLU A 28 -11.46 -4.35 4.97
C GLU A 28 -11.28 -4.87 6.40
N LEU A 29 -10.04 -4.95 6.89
CA LEU A 29 -9.70 -5.39 8.24
C LEU A 29 -8.59 -4.54 8.86
N GLY A 30 -8.77 -4.18 10.12
CA GLY A 30 -7.82 -3.38 10.90
C GLY A 30 -8.23 -1.92 10.98
N GLU A 31 -7.36 -1.12 11.58
CA GLU A 31 -7.53 0.31 11.76
C GLU A 31 -6.17 1.00 11.63
N LEU A 32 -6.17 2.30 11.34
CA LEU A 32 -4.93 3.08 11.34
C LEU A 32 -4.35 3.14 12.73
N LEU A 33 -3.03 2.95 12.83
CA LEU A 33 -2.31 3.04 14.10
C LEU A 33 -2.35 4.47 14.66
N ASP A 34 -2.32 5.47 13.78
CA ASP A 34 -2.41 6.89 14.14
C ASP A 34 -3.48 7.58 13.29
N PRO A 35 -4.71 7.76 13.82
CA PRO A 35 -5.80 8.40 13.09
C PRO A 35 -5.62 9.92 12.92
N SER A 36 -4.62 10.52 13.58
CA SER A 36 -4.30 11.95 13.44
C SER A 36 -3.38 12.24 12.26
N LYS A 37 -2.73 11.22 11.70
CA LYS A 37 -1.91 11.34 10.49
C LYS A 37 -2.77 11.22 9.23
N PRO A 38 -2.47 12.00 8.18
CA PRO A 38 -3.21 11.92 6.93
C PRO A 38 -3.00 10.54 6.31
N SER A 39 -4.07 9.74 6.29
CA SER A 39 -4.13 8.46 5.61
C SER A 39 -5.17 8.54 4.49
N PRO A 40 -4.81 8.21 3.24
CA PRO A 40 -3.49 8.24 2.62
C PRO A 40 -3.18 9.66 2.08
N PRO A 41 -1.92 10.00 1.81
CA PRO A 41 -1.57 11.21 1.06
C PRO A 41 -2.33 11.21 -0.25
N LYS A 42 -3.02 12.34 -0.50
CA LYS A 42 -3.79 12.53 -1.73
C LYS A 42 -2.90 12.28 -2.94
N ASN A 43 -1.66 12.74 -2.87
CA ASN A 43 -0.69 12.65 -3.95
C ASN A 43 0.66 12.14 -3.42
N ILE A 44 1.41 11.41 -4.25
CA ILE A 44 2.81 11.04 -4.06
C ILE A 44 3.56 11.56 -5.28
N LEU A 45 4.43 12.57 -5.09
CA LEU A 45 5.17 13.13 -6.22
C LEU A 45 6.24 12.15 -6.71
N ALA A 46 6.81 12.44 -7.89
CA ALA A 46 7.92 11.69 -8.45
C ALA A 46 9.11 11.66 -7.47
N GLY A 47 9.63 10.46 -7.19
CA GLY A 47 10.73 10.25 -6.23
C GLY A 47 10.33 10.29 -4.75
N GLU A 48 9.06 10.56 -4.42
CA GLU A 48 8.59 10.60 -3.04
C GLU A 48 8.20 9.23 -2.50
N SER A 49 7.95 9.20 -1.19
CA SER A 49 7.49 8.01 -0.49
C SER A 49 6.46 8.33 0.57
N VAL A 50 5.66 7.32 0.89
CA VAL A 50 4.66 7.40 1.95
C VAL A 50 4.76 6.21 2.87
N ILE A 51 4.41 6.41 4.14
CA ILE A 51 4.46 5.38 5.17
C ILE A 51 3.14 5.41 5.94
N TRP A 52 2.50 4.24 6.06
CA TRP A 52 1.30 4.04 6.86
C TRP A 52 1.49 2.91 7.83
N SER A 53 0.93 3.06 9.02
CA SER A 53 0.90 2.00 10.01
C SER A 53 -0.53 1.65 10.34
N PHE A 54 -0.81 0.36 10.36
CA PHE A 54 -2.09 -0.23 10.69
C PHE A 54 -1.94 -1.13 11.90
N ARG A 55 -3.03 -1.33 12.63
CA ARG A 55 -3.17 -2.36 13.67
C ARG A 55 -4.42 -3.19 13.44
N SER A 56 -4.40 -4.43 13.91
CA SER A 56 -5.63 -5.25 13.94
C SER A 56 -6.62 -4.67 14.95
N ALA A 57 -7.90 -4.63 14.59
CA ALA A 57 -8.98 -4.08 15.44
C ALA A 57 -9.21 -4.87 16.75
N HIS A 58 -8.83 -6.15 16.79
CA HIS A 58 -8.89 -6.97 18.00
C HIS A 58 -7.69 -7.92 18.07
N ILE A 59 -7.41 -8.42 19.29
CA ILE A 59 -6.35 -9.39 19.53
C ILE A 59 -6.65 -10.66 18.73
N GLY A 60 -5.69 -11.12 17.93
CA GLY A 60 -5.90 -12.26 17.05
C GLY A 60 -6.55 -11.91 15.70
N GLY A 61 -6.86 -10.65 15.43
CA GLY A 61 -7.36 -10.20 14.14
C GLY A 61 -6.24 -10.09 13.08
N GLY A 62 -6.65 -10.06 11.81
CA GLY A 62 -5.77 -9.73 10.69
C GLY A 62 -5.83 -8.24 10.32
N ILE A 63 -5.01 -7.86 9.34
CA ILE A 63 -5.03 -6.55 8.69
C ILE A 63 -5.15 -6.79 7.19
N GLN A 64 -6.12 -6.18 6.53
CA GLN A 64 -6.31 -6.32 5.10
C GLN A 64 -6.78 -4.98 4.53
N GLY A 65 -6.14 -4.57 3.44
CA GLY A 65 -6.47 -3.34 2.76
C GLY A 65 -5.85 -3.25 1.39
N GLN A 66 -6.25 -2.20 0.69
CA GLN A 66 -5.72 -1.81 -0.59
C GLN A 66 -5.74 -0.29 -0.76
N VAL A 67 -4.91 0.18 -1.68
CA VAL A 67 -4.95 1.57 -2.16
C VAL A 67 -4.65 1.59 -3.64
N ALA A 68 -5.50 2.27 -4.40
CA ALA A 68 -5.30 2.51 -5.82
C ALA A 68 -4.85 3.96 -6.05
N TYR A 69 -3.85 4.12 -6.91
CA TYR A 69 -3.36 5.39 -7.39
C TYR A 69 -3.51 5.46 -8.91
N GLN A 70 -3.90 6.63 -9.40
CA GLN A 70 -3.82 7.02 -10.80
C GLN A 70 -2.47 7.71 -11.06
N MET A 71 -1.82 7.37 -12.16
CA MET A 71 -0.62 8.05 -12.64
C MET A 71 -1.05 9.27 -13.44
N VAL A 72 -0.75 10.46 -12.92
CA VAL A 72 -1.10 11.73 -13.55
C VAL A 72 -0.07 12.03 -14.64
N GLY A 73 -0.52 12.25 -15.87
CA GLY A 73 0.34 12.68 -16.98
C GLY A 73 0.82 11.59 -17.94
N PHE A 74 0.55 10.31 -17.65
CA PHE A 74 0.93 9.20 -18.52
C PHE A 74 -0.16 8.84 -19.55
N GLU A 75 -1.22 8.15 -19.13
CA GLU A 75 -2.37 7.76 -19.97
C GLU A 75 -3.68 7.92 -19.21
N GLU A 76 -4.78 8.18 -19.92
CA GLU A 76 -6.13 8.11 -19.35
C GLU A 76 -6.36 6.69 -18.85
N ASN A 77 -6.57 6.53 -17.53
CA ASN A 77 -6.74 5.27 -16.80
C ASN A 77 -5.46 4.52 -16.40
N ALA A 78 -4.29 5.18 -16.46
CA ALA A 78 -3.08 4.62 -15.90
C ALA A 78 -3.18 4.50 -14.38
N SER A 79 -3.15 3.27 -13.85
CA SER A 79 -3.34 3.03 -12.43
C SER A 79 -2.51 1.89 -11.88
N VAL A 80 -2.25 1.97 -10.59
CA VAL A 80 -1.61 0.92 -9.81
C VAL A 80 -2.35 0.75 -8.49
N THR A 81 -2.64 -0.49 -8.12
CA THR A 81 -3.27 -0.84 -6.86
C THR A 81 -2.31 -1.69 -6.05
N PHE A 82 -2.09 -1.32 -4.80
CA PHE A 82 -1.28 -2.06 -3.85
C PHE A 82 -2.20 -2.74 -2.85
N HIS A 83 -2.00 -4.04 -2.62
CA HIS A 83 -2.82 -4.86 -1.73
C HIS A 83 -1.94 -5.48 -0.64
N TRP A 84 -2.45 -5.48 0.59
CA TRP A 84 -1.81 -6.14 1.72
C TRP A 84 -2.81 -6.99 2.49
N SER A 85 -2.36 -8.13 2.97
CA SER A 85 -3.11 -9.02 3.85
C SER A 85 -2.16 -9.68 4.85
N VAL A 86 -2.34 -9.39 6.13
CA VAL A 86 -1.61 -9.95 7.26
C VAL A 86 -2.59 -10.78 8.06
N HIS A 87 -2.37 -12.08 8.09
CA HIS A 87 -3.26 -13.02 8.78
C HIS A 87 -2.74 -13.33 10.19
N LEU A 88 -3.64 -13.75 11.08
CA LEU A 88 -3.24 -14.31 12.37
C LEU A 88 -2.46 -15.62 12.18
N VAL A 89 -2.98 -16.48 11.30
CA VAL A 89 -2.43 -17.78 10.95
C VAL A 89 -2.30 -17.86 9.44
N GLY A 90 -1.10 -18.19 8.96
CA GLY A 90 -0.78 -18.27 7.54
C GLY A 90 0.30 -17.28 7.12
N THR A 91 0.53 -17.21 5.82
CA THR A 91 1.57 -16.35 5.23
C THR A 91 0.98 -15.01 4.88
N ASN A 92 1.67 -13.92 5.24
CA ASN A 92 1.31 -12.57 4.82
C ASN A 92 1.38 -12.47 3.29
N LYS A 93 0.44 -11.77 2.68
CA LYS A 93 0.39 -11.56 1.23
C LYS A 93 0.48 -10.08 0.94
N PHE A 94 1.38 -9.74 0.03
CA PHE A 94 1.56 -8.38 -0.46
C PHE A 94 1.65 -8.48 -1.98
N THR A 95 0.71 -7.83 -2.66
CA THR A 95 0.58 -7.93 -4.12
C THR A 95 0.27 -6.57 -4.70
N HIS A 96 0.41 -6.44 -6.00
CA HIS A 96 0.02 -5.24 -6.73
C HIS A 96 -0.69 -5.64 -8.02
N THR A 97 -1.48 -4.72 -8.55
CA THR A 97 -2.01 -4.78 -9.91
C THR A 97 -1.71 -3.46 -10.60
N SER A 98 -1.38 -3.48 -11.89
CA SER A 98 -1.22 -2.26 -12.69
C SER A 98 -2.03 -2.41 -13.97
N SER A 99 -2.68 -1.34 -14.39
CA SER A 99 -3.48 -1.31 -15.61
C SER A 99 -2.69 -1.00 -16.88
N VAL A 100 -1.38 -0.72 -16.77
CA VAL A 100 -0.56 -0.20 -17.86
C VAL A 100 0.73 -0.98 -18.00
N ASP A 101 1.08 -1.27 -19.25
CA ASP A 101 2.37 -1.84 -19.60
C ASP A 101 3.46 -0.76 -19.55
N GLY A 102 4.60 -1.05 -18.92
CA GLY A 102 5.70 -0.09 -18.77
C GLY A 102 5.98 0.33 -17.33
N PHE A 103 5.14 -0.09 -16.38
CA PHE A 103 5.41 0.04 -14.96
C PHE A 103 5.42 -1.35 -14.30
N THR A 104 6.25 -1.49 -13.27
CA THR A 104 6.28 -2.68 -12.44
C THR A 104 6.39 -2.27 -10.98
N THR A 105 5.84 -3.09 -10.08
CA THR A 105 6.05 -2.88 -8.65
C THR A 105 6.85 -4.02 -8.05
N ARG A 106 8.01 -3.68 -7.49
CA ARG A 106 8.75 -4.61 -6.65
C ARG A 106 8.14 -4.63 -5.26
N VAL A 107 7.83 -5.83 -4.76
CA VAL A 107 7.23 -6.02 -3.43
C VAL A 107 8.26 -6.64 -2.50
N LEU A 108 8.53 -5.99 -1.36
CA LEU A 108 9.34 -6.52 -0.27
C LEU A 108 8.44 -6.70 0.96
N GLY A 109 8.06 -7.94 1.25
CA GLY A 109 7.16 -8.28 2.33
C GLY A 109 7.88 -8.87 3.54
N GLY A 110 7.67 -8.29 4.71
CA GLY A 110 8.12 -8.83 5.98
C GLY A 110 7.21 -9.94 6.52
N SER A 111 7.76 -10.76 7.41
CA SER A 111 7.04 -11.78 8.18
C SER A 111 6.91 -11.39 9.66
N GLY A 112 6.04 -12.06 10.41
CA GLY A 112 5.99 -11.96 11.88
C GLY A 112 4.77 -11.21 12.42
N GLN A 113 4.93 -10.56 13.58
CA GLN A 113 3.85 -9.86 14.29
C GLN A 113 3.69 -8.39 13.86
N GLN A 114 4.77 -7.78 13.38
CA GLN A 114 4.83 -6.40 12.90
C GLN A 114 5.54 -6.34 11.53
N PRO A 115 5.01 -7.02 10.50
CA PRO A 115 5.62 -6.99 9.18
C PRO A 115 5.68 -5.56 8.59
N VAL A 116 6.68 -5.33 7.75
CA VAL A 116 6.77 -4.15 6.89
C VAL A 116 6.57 -4.62 5.44
N ALA A 117 5.66 -3.96 4.72
CA ALA A 117 5.46 -4.16 3.29
C ALA A 117 5.96 -2.93 2.54
N VAL A 118 6.96 -3.11 1.67
CA VAL A 118 7.48 -2.05 0.83
C VAL A 118 7.10 -2.33 -0.62
N PHE A 119 6.40 -1.39 -1.24
CA PHE A 119 6.07 -1.38 -2.66
C PHE A 119 6.94 -0.34 -3.34
N VAL A 120 7.79 -0.77 -4.27
CA VAL A 120 8.63 0.13 -5.09
C VAL A 120 8.04 0.15 -6.48
N LEU A 121 7.38 1.25 -6.83
CA LEU A 121 6.86 1.46 -8.18
C LEU A 121 8.00 1.94 -9.07
N GLU A 122 8.34 1.17 -10.09
CA GLU A 122 9.43 1.43 -11.02
C GLU A 122 8.88 1.52 -12.45
N GLN A 123 9.54 2.34 -13.27
CA GLN A 123 9.31 2.37 -14.71
C GLN A 123 10.21 1.34 -15.38
N ASN A 124 9.65 0.51 -16.26
CA ASN A 124 10.41 -0.44 -17.06
C ASN A 124 11.35 0.35 -17.99
N LYS A 125 12.63 -0.02 -17.99
CA LYS A 125 13.66 0.59 -18.84
C LYS A 125 13.63 0.04 -20.26
#